data_AF-A0A7C7YE28-F1
#
_entry.id   AF-A0A7C7YE28-F1
#
_cell.length_a   1.000
_cell.length_b   1.000
_cell.length_c   1.000
_cell.angle_alpha   90.00
_cell.angle_beta   90.00
_cell.angle_gamma   90.00
#
_symmetry.space_group_name_H-M   'P 1'
#
loop_
_entity.id
_entity.type
_entity.pdbx_description
1 polymer ?
#
loop_
_entity_poly.entity_id
_entity_poly.type
_entity_poly.pdbx_seq_one_letter_code
_entity_poly.pdbx_strand_id
1 'polypeptide(L)'
;MVHIKGPFPALAAETLTVLPNSCMGHNGPAMAVKPNSALTKREKEVILELLKGGRIATIAGHFGISPRTVSNHLKSSFGKLGVHSQAELIKLARAEPDRLGLEEKTQTRISIPDLEKRCEQARARLVARVEATHVGPPTLSQLRAAVREALPLDPERRRDWRDWLELRARSDAYGELVGDPQQGIEDWRDLNIGWVSRLQEAGLVRDDLDPSELLAAIGALTVGAGARLVGNGSKASAEKELRMIDAFVDSLGT
;
A
#
# COMPACT_ATOMS: atom_id res chain seq x y z
N MET A 1 28.14 18.78 -15.67
CA MET A 1 28.69 18.20 -16.92
C MET A 1 29.22 16.82 -16.60
N VAL A 2 28.36 15.79 -16.70
CA VAL A 2 28.79 14.38 -16.76
C VAL A 2 27.84 13.69 -17.73
N HIS A 3 28.36 13.45 -18.93
CA HIS A 3 27.85 12.52 -19.93
C HIS A 3 28.21 11.10 -19.50
N ILE A 4 27.26 10.15 -19.55
CA ILE A 4 27.61 8.75 -19.78
C ILE A 4 26.62 8.17 -20.80
N LYS A 5 27.15 7.90 -22.00
CA LYS A 5 26.55 7.11 -23.09
C LYS A 5 26.61 5.62 -22.73
N GLY A 6 25.61 4.85 -23.19
CA GLY A 6 25.59 3.38 -23.12
C GLY A 6 26.67 2.69 -23.95
N PRO A 7 26.67 1.34 -24.00
CA PRO A 7 26.41 0.64 -25.28
C PRO A 7 25.68 -0.72 -25.07
N PHE A 8 24.83 -1.21 -25.99
CA PHE A 8 25.13 -2.20 -27.05
C PHE A 8 23.79 -2.82 -27.57
N PRO A 9 23.74 -3.60 -28.68
CA PRO A 9 23.16 -3.17 -29.95
C PRO A 9 21.91 -3.96 -30.40
N ALA A 10 21.35 -3.51 -31.51
CA ALA A 10 20.33 -4.16 -32.32
C ALA A 10 20.80 -5.50 -32.91
N LEU A 11 19.87 -6.46 -32.99
CA LEU A 11 19.91 -7.57 -33.93
C LEU A 11 18.56 -7.67 -34.65
N ALA A 12 18.62 -7.60 -35.98
CA ALA A 12 17.55 -7.86 -36.92
C ALA A 12 17.75 -9.26 -37.52
N ALA A 13 16.68 -10.03 -37.66
CA ALA A 13 16.46 -11.19 -38.55
C ALA A 13 15.22 -11.91 -38.01
N GLU A 14 14.30 -12.51 -38.76
CA GLU A 14 14.11 -12.69 -40.19
C GLU A 14 12.65 -13.16 -40.33
N THR A 15 12.09 -12.86 -41.48
CA THR A 15 10.75 -13.22 -41.91
C THR A 15 10.64 -14.74 -42.07
N LEU A 16 9.59 -15.36 -41.51
CA LEU A 16 9.06 -16.61 -42.09
C LEU A 16 7.54 -16.70 -41.95
N THR A 17 6.88 -16.50 -43.09
CA THR A 17 5.47 -16.80 -43.35
C THR A 17 5.27 -18.30 -43.55
N VAL A 18 4.39 -18.93 -42.75
CA VAL A 18 3.66 -20.14 -43.15
C VAL A 18 2.23 -20.07 -42.56
N LEU A 19 1.24 -20.07 -43.45
CA LEU A 19 -0.18 -20.45 -43.21
C LEU A 19 -0.41 -21.82 -43.88
N PRO A 20 -1.57 -22.48 -43.76
CA PRO A 20 -2.53 -22.57 -42.64
C PRO A 20 -2.85 -24.05 -42.31
N ASN A 21 -3.55 -24.31 -41.21
CA ASN A 21 -4.47 -25.44 -41.20
C ASN A 21 -5.75 -25.08 -40.43
N SER A 22 -6.88 -25.19 -41.13
CA SER A 22 -8.23 -24.96 -40.62
C SER A 22 -8.83 -26.25 -40.09
N CYS A 23 -9.57 -26.17 -38.98
CA CYS A 23 -10.91 -26.75 -38.86
C CYS A 23 -11.60 -26.38 -37.52
N MET A 24 -12.75 -25.70 -37.63
CA MET A 24 -13.99 -25.74 -36.81
C MET A 24 -13.87 -25.63 -35.27
N GLY A 25 -14.60 -24.78 -34.54
CA GLY A 25 -15.73 -23.90 -34.82
C GLY A 25 -16.35 -23.53 -33.46
N HIS A 26 -16.90 -22.32 -33.32
CA HIS A 26 -18.09 -21.97 -32.54
C HIS A 26 -18.40 -20.48 -32.77
N ASN A 27 -19.59 -20.22 -33.28
CA ASN A 27 -20.13 -18.90 -33.62
C ASN A 27 -20.41 -18.07 -32.35
N GLY A 28 -19.86 -16.86 -32.31
CA GLY A 28 -20.33 -15.72 -31.51
C GLY A 28 -20.18 -14.46 -32.36
N PRO A 29 -21.08 -13.46 -32.27
CA PRO A 29 -21.07 -12.33 -33.18
C PRO A 29 -19.74 -11.59 -33.04
N ALA A 30 -18.97 -11.59 -34.12
CA ALA A 30 -17.77 -10.78 -34.26
C ALA A 30 -18.18 -9.31 -34.26
N MET A 31 -18.05 -8.65 -33.12
CA MET A 31 -17.91 -7.20 -33.11
C MET A 31 -16.61 -6.86 -33.83
N ALA A 32 -16.72 -6.50 -35.10
CA ALA A 32 -15.69 -5.80 -35.83
C ALA A 32 -15.46 -4.44 -35.15
N VAL A 33 -14.57 -4.40 -34.16
CA VAL A 33 -14.09 -3.16 -33.56
C VAL A 33 -12.92 -2.71 -34.42
N LYS A 34 -13.11 -1.60 -35.15
CA LYS A 34 -12.01 -0.82 -35.74
C LYS A 34 -10.92 -0.62 -34.68
N PRO A 35 -9.62 -0.58 -35.02
CA PRO A 35 -8.57 -0.32 -34.04
C PRO A 35 -8.67 1.14 -33.59
N ASN A 36 -9.56 1.42 -32.64
CA ASN A 36 -9.36 2.55 -31.75
C ASN A 36 -8.13 2.21 -30.92
N SER A 37 -7.03 2.88 -31.22
CA SER A 37 -5.79 2.87 -30.42
C SER A 37 -6.02 3.29 -28.97
N ALA A 38 -7.15 3.94 -28.69
CA ALA A 38 -7.56 4.33 -27.34
C ALA A 38 -8.11 3.14 -26.52
N LEU A 39 -7.68 3.08 -25.26
CA LEU A 39 -8.28 2.20 -24.26
C LEU A 39 -9.76 2.53 -24.06
N THR A 40 -10.58 1.49 -23.99
CA THR A 40 -11.98 1.59 -23.59
C THR A 40 -12.08 1.94 -22.11
N LYS A 41 -13.24 2.48 -21.70
CA LYS A 41 -13.54 2.75 -20.28
C LYS A 41 -13.29 1.52 -19.40
N ARG A 42 -13.74 0.34 -19.85
CA ARG A 42 -13.62 -0.88 -19.07
C ARG A 42 -12.18 -1.38 -18.91
N GLU A 43 -11.39 -1.24 -19.96
CA GLU A 43 -9.96 -1.54 -19.92
C GLU A 43 -9.24 -0.61 -18.94
N LYS A 44 -9.55 0.70 -18.97
CA LYS A 44 -9.01 1.68 -18.02
C LYS A 44 -9.35 1.32 -16.56
N GLU A 45 -10.63 1.01 -16.29
CA GLU A 45 -11.10 0.57 -14.97
C GLU A 45 -10.35 -0.68 -14.47
N VAL A 46 -10.15 -1.67 -15.33
CA VAL A 46 -9.40 -2.90 -14.99
C VAL A 46 -7.92 -2.59 -14.72
N ILE A 47 -7.30 -1.70 -15.51
CA ILE A 47 -5.90 -1.28 -15.30
C ILE A 47 -5.75 -0.51 -13.96
N LEU A 48 -6.69 0.36 -13.62
CA LEU A 48 -6.67 1.10 -12.35
C LEU A 48 -6.75 0.16 -11.14
N GLU A 49 -7.62 -0.85 -11.18
CA GLU A 49 -7.70 -1.85 -10.10
C GLU A 49 -6.45 -2.73 -10.02
N LEU A 50 -5.80 -2.97 -11.16
CA LEU A 50 -4.51 -3.66 -11.21
C LEU A 50 -3.40 -2.83 -10.57
N LEU A 51 -3.37 -1.51 -10.79
CA LEU A 51 -2.40 -0.58 -10.18
C LEU A 51 -2.53 -0.52 -8.65
N LYS A 52 -3.75 -0.70 -8.13
CA LYS A 52 -4.05 -0.82 -6.69
C LYS A 52 -3.63 -2.16 -6.07
N GLY A 53 -3.01 -3.05 -6.86
CA GLY A 53 -2.57 -4.38 -6.41
C GLY A 53 -3.65 -5.47 -6.49
N GLY A 54 -4.78 -5.19 -7.15
CA GLY A 54 -5.85 -6.15 -7.36
C GLY A 54 -5.38 -7.36 -8.16
N ARG A 55 -5.77 -8.57 -7.73
CA ARG A 55 -5.60 -9.81 -8.51
C ARG A 55 -6.81 -10.01 -9.42
N ILE A 56 -6.65 -10.74 -10.53
CA ILE A 56 -7.72 -11.01 -11.50
C ILE A 56 -9.03 -11.47 -10.83
N ALA A 57 -8.94 -12.39 -9.85
CA ALA A 57 -10.11 -12.88 -9.11
C ALA A 57 -10.80 -11.79 -8.27
N THR A 58 -10.03 -10.92 -7.62
CA THR A 58 -10.54 -9.79 -6.83
C THR A 58 -11.18 -8.73 -7.74
N ILE A 59 -10.53 -8.42 -8.86
CA ILE A 59 -11.03 -7.48 -9.87
C ILE A 59 -12.34 -8.00 -10.47
N ALA A 60 -12.41 -9.30 -10.78
CA ALA A 60 -13.60 -9.96 -11.26
C ALA A 60 -14.77 -9.82 -10.27
N GLY A 61 -14.50 -10.05 -8.98
CA GLY A 61 -15.48 -9.85 -7.91
C GLY A 61 -15.95 -8.41 -7.77
N HIS A 62 -15.05 -7.43 -7.80
CA HIS A 62 -15.39 -6.00 -7.75
C HIS A 62 -16.34 -5.59 -8.87
N PHE A 63 -16.20 -6.21 -10.03
CA PHE A 63 -16.89 -5.83 -11.25
C PHE A 63 -18.07 -6.72 -11.64
N GLY A 64 -18.36 -7.76 -10.86
CA GLY A 64 -19.44 -8.71 -11.16
C GLY A 64 -19.26 -9.47 -12.47
N ILE A 65 -18.02 -9.69 -12.92
CA ILE A 65 -17.70 -10.37 -14.18
C ILE A 65 -16.78 -11.58 -13.92
N SER A 66 -16.61 -12.44 -14.93
CA SER A 66 -15.72 -13.60 -14.79
C SER A 66 -14.22 -13.20 -14.79
N PRO A 67 -13.34 -13.98 -14.11
CA PRO A 67 -11.89 -13.82 -14.23
C PRO A 67 -11.37 -13.88 -15.67
N ARG A 68 -12.03 -14.69 -16.51
CA ARG A 68 -11.73 -14.78 -17.95
C ARG A 68 -12.03 -13.48 -18.67
N THR A 69 -13.13 -12.81 -18.32
CA THR A 69 -13.50 -11.50 -18.87
C THR A 69 -12.49 -10.42 -18.50
N VAL A 70 -12.02 -10.39 -17.24
CA VAL A 70 -10.94 -9.50 -16.80
C VAL A 70 -9.66 -9.77 -17.59
N SER A 71 -9.28 -11.05 -17.76
CA SER A 71 -8.10 -11.44 -18.53
C SER A 71 -8.19 -10.99 -20.00
N ASN A 72 -9.40 -11.05 -20.58
CA ASN A 72 -9.64 -10.58 -21.95
C ASN A 72 -9.50 -9.05 -22.06
N HIS A 73 -10.00 -8.29 -21.07
CA HIS A 73 -9.78 -6.84 -21.02
C HIS A 73 -8.29 -6.50 -20.97
N LEU A 74 -7.51 -7.20 -20.12
CA LEU A 74 -6.06 -7.01 -20.04
C LEU A 74 -5.35 -7.35 -21.35
N LYS A 75 -5.68 -8.47 -21.99
CA LYS A 75 -5.10 -8.86 -23.29
C LYS A 75 -5.40 -7.82 -24.39
N SER A 76 -6.61 -7.29 -24.40
CA SER A 76 -6.99 -6.22 -25.32
C SER A 76 -6.17 -4.94 -25.05
N SER A 77 -5.99 -4.57 -23.79
CA SER A 77 -5.12 -3.46 -23.40
C SER A 77 -3.67 -3.66 -23.83
N PHE A 78 -3.12 -4.88 -23.70
CA PHE A 78 -1.77 -5.20 -24.15
C PHE A 78 -1.58 -4.90 -25.63
N GLY A 79 -2.51 -5.39 -26.47
CA GLY A 79 -2.47 -5.13 -27.91
C GLY A 79 -2.57 -3.64 -28.27
N LYS A 80 -3.38 -2.87 -27.52
CA LYS A 80 -3.54 -1.42 -27.75
C LYS A 80 -2.33 -0.59 -27.32
N LEU A 81 -1.64 -1.03 -26.28
CA LEU A 81 -0.51 -0.29 -25.69
C LEU A 81 0.86 -0.78 -26.16
N GLY A 82 0.90 -1.89 -26.92
CA GLY A 82 2.16 -2.47 -27.39
C GLY A 82 3.00 -3.07 -26.26
N VAL A 83 2.37 -3.50 -25.17
CA VAL A 83 3.05 -4.15 -24.04
C VAL A 83 2.79 -5.66 -24.08
N HIS A 84 3.75 -6.46 -23.62
CA HIS A 84 3.69 -7.92 -23.72
C HIS A 84 3.42 -8.62 -22.40
N SER A 85 3.42 -7.87 -21.29
CA SER A 85 3.21 -8.42 -19.96
C SER A 85 2.40 -7.51 -19.05
N GLN A 86 1.80 -8.10 -18.02
CA GLN A 86 1.14 -7.36 -16.95
C GLN A 86 2.12 -6.43 -16.22
N ALA A 87 3.39 -6.84 -16.06
CA ALA A 87 4.42 -6.04 -15.43
C ALA A 87 4.77 -4.80 -16.27
N GLU A 88 4.92 -4.96 -17.59
CA GLU A 88 5.11 -3.84 -18.52
C GLU A 88 3.91 -2.89 -18.54
N LEU A 89 2.69 -3.42 -18.53
CA LEU A 89 1.48 -2.62 -18.42
C LEU A 89 1.48 -1.77 -17.15
N ILE A 90 1.81 -2.35 -15.99
CA ILE A 90 1.89 -1.64 -14.72
C ILE A 90 2.99 -0.57 -14.76
N LYS A 91 4.16 -0.90 -15.31
CA LYS A 91 5.28 0.05 -15.45
C LYS A 91 4.90 1.24 -16.33
N LEU A 92 4.32 0.98 -17.49
CA LEU A 92 3.87 2.01 -18.44
C LEU A 92 2.76 2.88 -17.81
N ALA A 93 1.77 2.26 -17.17
CA ALA A 93 0.66 2.98 -16.57
C ALA A 93 1.05 3.84 -15.36
N ARG A 94 2.14 3.49 -14.66
CA ARG A 94 2.75 4.34 -13.61
C ARG A 94 3.57 5.49 -14.19
N ALA A 95 4.27 5.25 -15.30
CA ALA A 95 5.14 6.24 -15.92
C ALA A 95 4.37 7.31 -16.71
N GLU A 96 3.28 6.91 -17.39
CA GLU A 96 2.56 7.76 -18.34
C GLU A 96 1.02 7.68 -18.17
N PRO A 97 0.47 7.91 -16.96
CA PRO A 97 -0.98 7.76 -16.70
C PRO A 97 -1.85 8.67 -17.59
N ASP A 98 -1.42 9.89 -17.85
CA ASP A 98 -2.14 10.89 -18.65
C ASP A 98 -2.25 10.46 -20.12
N ARG A 99 -1.17 9.93 -20.70
CA ARG A 99 -1.14 9.42 -22.08
C ARG A 99 -2.15 8.29 -22.28
N LEU A 100 -2.34 7.45 -21.26
CA LEU A 100 -3.28 6.34 -21.31
C LEU A 100 -4.73 6.78 -21.06
N GLY A 101 -4.93 8.07 -20.77
CA GLY A 101 -6.21 8.61 -20.31
C GLY A 101 -6.70 7.85 -19.08
N LEU A 102 -5.77 7.38 -18.24
CA LEU A 102 -6.02 6.83 -16.91
C LEU A 102 -6.14 7.95 -15.89
N GLU A 103 -6.61 9.13 -16.33
CA GLU A 103 -7.14 10.16 -15.45
C GLU A 103 -8.29 9.53 -14.65
N GLU A 104 -7.89 8.88 -13.57
CA GLU A 104 -8.72 8.63 -12.42
C GLU A 104 -9.28 10.00 -12.07
N LYS A 105 -10.61 10.14 -12.12
CA LYS A 105 -11.32 11.38 -11.84
C LYS A 105 -10.60 12.16 -10.73
N THR A 106 -9.81 13.17 -11.11
CA THR A 106 -9.14 14.09 -10.20
C THR A 106 -10.16 14.83 -9.31
N GLN A 107 -11.45 14.72 -9.65
CA GLN A 107 -12.60 15.17 -8.87
C GLN A 107 -12.82 14.42 -7.53
N THR A 108 -11.97 13.48 -7.11
CA THR A 108 -12.11 12.84 -5.78
C THR A 108 -10.78 12.62 -5.04
N ARG A 109 -9.66 13.14 -5.55
CA ARG A 109 -8.37 13.03 -4.86
C ARG A 109 -8.21 14.22 -3.93
N ILE A 110 -8.15 13.95 -2.62
CA ILE A 110 -7.90 14.97 -1.61
C ILE A 110 -6.61 15.74 -1.92
N SER A 111 -6.64 17.07 -1.78
CA SER A 111 -5.47 17.93 -1.98
C SER A 111 -4.36 17.56 -1.00
N ILE A 112 -3.09 17.80 -1.35
CA ILE A 112 -1.97 17.53 -0.43
C ILE A 112 -2.15 18.29 0.91
N PRO A 113 -2.47 19.59 0.94
CA PRO A 113 -2.70 20.31 2.20
C PRO A 113 -3.85 19.76 3.05
N ASP A 114 -4.97 19.36 2.42
CA ASP A 114 -6.09 18.76 3.16
C ASP A 114 -5.72 17.37 3.70
N LEU A 115 -4.91 16.61 2.96
CA LEU A 115 -4.41 15.30 3.38
C LEU A 115 -3.42 15.43 4.55
N GLU A 116 -2.50 16.38 4.48
CA GLU A 116 -1.58 16.74 5.58
C GLU A 116 -2.38 17.10 6.84
N LYS A 117 -3.38 17.98 6.71
CA LYS A 117 -4.25 18.37 7.82
C LYS A 117 -5.00 17.18 8.43
N ARG A 118 -5.52 16.27 7.61
CA ARG A 118 -6.18 15.04 8.12
C ARG A 118 -5.21 14.12 8.83
N CYS A 119 -4.01 13.94 8.31
CA CYS A 119 -2.95 13.14 8.93
C CYS A 119 -2.50 13.76 10.25
N GLU A 120 -2.39 15.08 10.34
CA GLU A 120 -2.09 15.81 11.57
C GLU A 120 -3.17 15.58 12.64
N GLN A 121 -4.45 15.71 12.26
CA GLN A 121 -5.56 15.44 13.17
C GLN A 121 -5.59 13.97 13.62
N ALA A 122 -5.30 13.04 12.71
CA ALA A 122 -5.18 11.62 13.02
C ALA A 122 -4.05 11.35 14.01
N ARG A 123 -2.89 11.99 13.82
CA ARG A 123 -1.75 11.92 14.74
C ARG A 123 -2.13 12.45 16.12
N ALA A 124 -2.81 13.59 16.20
CA ALA A 124 -3.28 14.15 17.47
C ALA A 124 -4.24 13.19 18.21
N ARG A 125 -5.19 12.58 17.50
CA ARG A 125 -6.07 11.55 18.08
C ARG A 125 -5.29 10.32 18.55
N LEU A 126 -4.33 9.85 17.76
CA LEU A 126 -3.47 8.72 18.13
C LEU A 126 -2.70 8.99 19.42
N VAL A 127 -2.01 10.13 19.49
CA VAL A 127 -1.25 10.54 20.68
C VAL A 127 -2.14 10.55 21.91
N ALA A 128 -3.31 11.21 21.83
CA ALA A 128 -4.25 11.27 22.95
C ALA A 128 -4.73 9.88 23.42
N ARG A 129 -4.98 8.94 22.49
CA ARG A 129 -5.38 7.57 22.84
C ARG A 129 -4.25 6.79 23.51
N VAL A 130 -3.02 6.91 23.00
CA VAL A 130 -1.84 6.24 23.56
C VAL A 130 -1.53 6.78 24.96
N GLU A 131 -1.50 8.10 25.14
CA GLU A 131 -1.26 8.73 26.44
C GLU A 131 -2.31 8.31 27.49
N ALA A 132 -3.58 8.20 27.09
CA ALA A 132 -4.64 7.72 27.97
C ALA A 132 -4.42 6.28 28.47
N THR A 133 -3.59 5.48 27.80
CA THR A 133 -3.22 4.13 28.29
C THR A 133 -2.18 4.17 29.40
N HIS A 134 -1.41 5.24 29.55
CA HIS A 134 -0.27 5.33 30.48
C HIS A 134 -0.66 5.80 31.90
N VAL A 135 -1.93 5.68 32.28
CA VAL A 135 -2.47 6.15 33.56
C VAL A 135 -2.20 5.15 34.69
N GLY A 136 -1.62 5.64 35.79
CA GLY A 136 -1.36 4.85 36.99
C GLY A 136 0.00 4.14 36.96
N PRO A 137 0.19 3.12 37.83
CA PRO A 137 1.41 2.32 37.85
C PRO A 137 1.65 1.64 36.49
N PRO A 138 2.92 1.53 36.04
CA PRO A 138 3.25 0.91 34.76
C PRO A 138 2.84 -0.57 34.75
N THR A 139 2.29 -1.05 33.64
CA THR A 139 2.00 -2.48 33.41
C THR A 139 2.24 -2.85 31.95
N LEU A 140 2.59 -4.12 31.68
CA LEU A 140 2.67 -4.63 30.30
C LEU A 140 1.31 -4.60 29.58
N SER A 141 0.20 -4.63 30.31
CA SER A 141 -1.14 -4.49 29.72
C SER A 141 -1.36 -3.10 29.12
N GLN A 142 -0.78 -2.05 29.70
CA GLN A 142 -0.80 -0.71 29.12
C GLN A 142 0.00 -0.67 27.80
N LEU A 143 1.14 -1.34 27.72
CA LEU A 143 1.90 -1.47 26.46
C LEU A 143 1.07 -2.15 25.36
N ARG A 144 0.42 -3.26 25.70
CA ARG A 144 -0.49 -3.95 24.79
C ARG A 144 -1.66 -3.06 24.34
N ALA A 145 -2.18 -2.22 25.24
CA ALA A 145 -3.23 -1.27 24.92
C ALA A 145 -2.74 -0.14 24.00
N ALA A 146 -1.58 0.45 24.30
CA ALA A 146 -0.96 1.51 23.48
C ALA A 146 -0.75 1.06 22.03
N VAL A 147 -0.20 -0.15 21.82
CA VAL A 147 -0.03 -0.70 20.47
C VAL A 147 -1.39 -0.94 19.79
N ARG A 148 -2.38 -1.46 20.52
CA ARG A 148 -3.75 -1.62 19.99
C ARG A 148 -4.37 -0.29 19.56
N GLU A 149 -4.15 0.79 20.31
CA GLU A 149 -4.65 2.13 19.96
C GLU A 149 -4.04 2.70 18.67
N ALA A 150 -2.83 2.24 18.32
CA ALA A 150 -2.14 2.59 17.09
C ALA A 150 -2.61 1.80 15.86
N LEU A 151 -3.22 0.63 16.04
CA LEU A 151 -3.62 -0.23 14.93
C LEU A 151 -4.97 0.17 14.29
N PRO A 152 -5.19 -0.10 12.99
CA PRO A 152 -6.41 0.22 12.26
C PRO A 152 -7.55 -0.78 12.53
N LEU A 153 -7.96 -0.90 13.80
CA LEU A 153 -8.91 -1.93 14.24
C LEU A 153 -10.38 -1.53 14.01
N ASP A 154 -10.67 -0.25 13.79
CA ASP A 154 -12.01 0.27 13.49
C ASP A 154 -12.04 1.13 12.20
N PRO A 155 -13.24 1.52 11.72
CA PRO A 155 -13.37 2.30 10.49
C PRO A 155 -12.70 3.69 10.50
N GLU A 156 -12.63 4.37 11.65
CA GLU A 156 -11.97 5.68 11.77
C GLU A 156 -10.46 5.50 11.64
N ARG A 157 -9.88 4.61 12.46
CA ARG A 157 -8.45 4.33 12.39
C ARG A 157 -8.03 3.76 11.03
N ARG A 158 -8.87 2.97 10.36
CA ARG A 158 -8.60 2.54 8.96
C ARG A 158 -8.62 3.68 7.95
N ARG A 159 -9.37 4.75 8.20
CA ARG A 159 -9.35 5.96 7.35
C ARG A 159 -8.05 6.70 7.59
N ASP A 160 -7.72 6.95 8.84
CA ASP A 160 -6.49 7.63 9.28
C ASP A 160 -5.24 6.94 8.70
N TRP A 161 -5.17 5.61 8.78
CA TRP A 161 -4.07 4.84 8.20
C TRP A 161 -3.98 4.92 6.67
N ARG A 162 -5.13 4.97 5.97
CA ARG A 162 -5.13 5.12 4.51
C ARG A 162 -4.63 6.50 4.09
N ASP A 163 -5.07 7.54 4.79
CA ASP A 163 -4.61 8.90 4.57
C ASP A 163 -3.09 8.98 4.79
N TRP A 164 -2.59 8.40 5.89
CA TRP A 164 -1.15 8.39 6.20
C TRP A 164 -0.32 7.62 5.16
N LEU A 165 -0.77 6.43 4.75
CA LEU A 165 -0.10 5.65 3.70
C LEU A 165 -0.13 6.37 2.36
N GLU A 166 -1.24 7.07 2.04
CA GLU A 166 -1.34 7.88 0.84
C GLU A 166 -0.38 9.08 0.89
N LEU A 167 -0.33 9.80 2.01
CA LEU A 167 0.58 10.93 2.19
C LEU A 167 2.03 10.47 2.04
N ARG A 168 2.40 9.35 2.67
CA ARG A 168 3.73 8.75 2.54
C ARG A 168 4.06 8.39 1.08
N ALA A 169 3.17 7.68 0.41
CA ALA A 169 3.36 7.29 -1.00
C ALA A 169 3.50 8.50 -1.93
N ARG A 170 2.81 9.62 -1.63
CA ARG A 170 2.98 10.89 -2.34
C ARG A 170 4.32 11.55 -1.98
N SER A 171 4.73 11.54 -0.71
CA SER A 171 6.02 12.08 -0.25
C SER A 171 7.20 11.43 -0.97
N ASP A 172 7.21 10.08 -0.98
CA ASP A 172 8.26 9.28 -1.61
C ASP A 172 8.36 9.56 -3.13
N ALA A 173 7.26 9.99 -3.76
CA ALA A 173 7.20 10.32 -5.18
C ALA A 173 7.62 11.76 -5.50
N TYR A 174 7.47 12.70 -4.57
CA TYR A 174 7.72 14.14 -4.79
C TYR A 174 8.98 14.69 -4.10
N GLY A 175 9.71 13.87 -3.33
CA GLY A 175 11.05 14.17 -2.82
C GLY A 175 11.12 15.17 -1.66
N GLU A 176 10.17 16.11 -1.56
CA GLU A 176 10.09 17.13 -0.51
C GLU A 176 8.61 17.48 -0.23
N LEU A 177 7.97 16.80 0.73
CA LEU A 177 6.74 17.32 1.35
C LEU A 177 7.09 18.07 2.64
N VAL A 178 6.20 18.97 3.07
CA VAL A 178 6.37 19.76 4.29
C VAL A 178 6.25 18.83 5.51
N GLY A 179 7.35 18.69 6.24
CA GLY A 179 7.48 17.81 7.41
C GLY A 179 8.00 16.43 7.01
N ASP A 180 9.25 16.15 7.38
CA ASP A 180 9.84 14.83 7.18
C ASP A 180 9.06 13.79 8.01
N PRO A 181 8.42 12.79 7.37
CA PRO A 181 7.75 11.71 8.09
C PRO A 181 8.66 10.97 9.07
N GLN A 182 9.98 10.97 8.82
CA GLN A 182 10.99 10.39 9.71
C GLN A 182 11.18 11.24 10.98
N GLN A 183 11.21 12.57 10.85
CA GLN A 183 11.27 13.48 12.00
C GLN A 183 10.09 13.27 12.96
N GLY A 184 8.88 13.07 12.43
CA GLY A 184 7.71 12.79 13.26
C GLY A 184 7.78 11.46 14.04
N ILE A 185 8.53 10.47 13.53
CA ILE A 185 8.78 9.19 14.22
C ILE A 185 9.81 9.39 15.34
N GLU A 186 10.86 10.19 15.07
CA GLU A 186 11.91 10.52 16.04
C GLU A 186 11.35 11.33 17.20
N ASP A 187 10.58 12.39 16.92
CA ASP A 187 9.92 13.21 17.94
C ASP A 187 8.99 12.37 18.83
N TRP A 188 8.22 11.45 18.23
CA TRP A 188 7.36 10.55 18.98
C TRP A 188 8.16 9.61 19.87
N ARG A 189 9.27 9.05 19.37
CA ARG A 189 10.14 8.16 20.16
C ARG A 189 10.69 8.90 21.38
N ASP A 190 11.22 10.10 21.18
CA ASP A 190 11.85 10.87 22.25
C ASP A 190 10.84 11.23 23.35
N LEU A 191 9.59 11.54 22.97
CA LEU A 191 8.49 11.77 23.92
C LEU A 191 8.09 10.52 24.72
N ASN A 192 8.36 9.31 24.20
CA ASN A 192 7.93 8.06 24.82
C ASN A 192 9.06 7.30 25.54
N ILE A 193 10.32 7.70 25.40
CA ILE A 193 11.48 7.06 26.07
C ILE A 193 11.25 6.94 27.58
N GLY A 194 10.80 8.01 28.23
CA GLY A 194 10.59 8.03 29.68
C GLY A 194 9.55 7.02 30.16
N TRP A 195 8.59 6.63 29.32
CA TRP A 195 7.62 5.60 29.68
C TRP A 195 8.20 4.19 29.63
N VAL A 196 9.07 3.90 28.66
CA VAL A 196 9.83 2.63 28.63
C VAL A 196 10.76 2.53 29.83
N SER A 197 11.44 3.61 30.19
CA SER A 197 12.28 3.65 31.40
C SER A 197 11.47 3.30 32.66
N ARG A 198 10.24 3.81 32.80
CA ARG A 198 9.34 3.44 33.92
C ARG A 198 8.99 1.96 33.95
N LEU A 199 8.83 1.31 32.79
CA LEU A 199 8.57 -0.13 32.71
C LEU A 199 9.79 -0.95 33.14
N GLN A 200 11.00 -0.50 32.79
CA GLN A 200 12.25 -1.15 33.19
C GLN A 200 12.54 -0.97 34.68
N GLU A 201 12.38 0.26 35.21
CA GLU A 201 12.50 0.55 36.65
C GLU A 201 11.53 -0.26 37.51
N ALA A 202 10.34 -0.53 36.99
CA ALA A 202 9.35 -1.39 37.64
C ALA A 202 9.66 -2.90 37.51
N GLY A 203 10.74 -3.27 36.81
CA GLY A 203 11.12 -4.65 36.55
C GLY A 203 10.08 -5.41 35.72
N LEU A 204 9.38 -4.73 34.81
CA LEU A 204 8.36 -5.31 33.92
C LEU A 204 8.87 -5.54 32.50
N VAL A 205 9.91 -4.81 32.10
CA VAL A 205 10.62 -4.95 30.84
C VAL A 205 12.09 -5.14 31.18
N ARG A 206 12.78 -6.02 30.44
CA ARG A 206 14.20 -6.27 30.66
C ARG A 206 15.03 -4.99 30.54
N ASP A 207 15.98 -4.84 31.45
CA ASP A 207 16.85 -3.66 31.58
C ASP A 207 18.06 -3.69 30.63
N ASP A 208 18.32 -4.84 29.99
CA ASP A 208 19.36 -5.00 28.97
C ASP A 208 18.99 -4.40 27.60
N LEU A 209 17.74 -3.96 27.44
CA LEU A 209 17.23 -3.36 26.20
C LEU A 209 17.38 -1.84 26.21
N ASP A 210 17.95 -1.28 25.15
CA ASP A 210 17.96 0.17 24.96
C ASP A 210 16.53 0.71 24.72
N PRO A 211 16.04 1.71 25.47
CA PRO A 211 14.68 2.23 25.33
C PRO A 211 14.35 2.78 23.94
N SER A 212 15.32 3.41 23.28
CA SER A 212 15.17 4.00 21.95
C SER A 212 15.05 2.92 20.89
N GLU A 213 15.89 1.89 20.96
CA GLU A 213 15.80 0.71 20.08
C GLU A 213 14.49 -0.07 20.30
N LEU A 214 14.06 -0.21 21.54
CA LEU A 214 12.80 -0.88 21.86
C LEU A 214 11.59 -0.14 21.25
N LEU A 215 11.54 1.19 21.39
CA LEU A 215 10.49 2.00 20.79
C LEU A 215 10.53 1.94 19.26
N ALA A 216 11.72 1.91 18.66
CA ALA A 216 11.88 1.73 17.21
C ALA A 216 11.34 0.36 16.76
N ALA A 217 11.63 -0.71 17.49
CA ALA A 217 11.12 -2.05 17.22
C ALA A 217 9.59 -2.12 17.34
N ILE A 218 9.02 -1.57 18.41
CA ILE A 218 7.55 -1.47 18.60
C ILE A 218 6.91 -0.67 17.46
N GLY A 219 7.51 0.47 17.10
CA GLY A 219 7.04 1.32 16.01
C GLY A 219 7.04 0.57 14.67
N ALA A 220 8.15 -0.08 14.31
CA ALA A 220 8.27 -0.86 13.08
C ALA A 220 7.26 -2.02 13.01
N LEU A 221 7.08 -2.75 14.12
CA LEU A 221 6.11 -3.82 14.23
C LEU A 221 4.68 -3.30 14.01
N THR A 222 4.35 -2.18 14.64
CA THR A 222 3.04 -1.52 14.53
C THR A 222 2.77 -1.03 13.11
N VAL A 223 3.74 -0.35 12.48
CA VAL A 223 3.68 0.09 11.08
C VAL A 223 3.43 -1.09 10.15
N GLY A 224 4.19 -2.18 10.30
CA GLY A 224 4.04 -3.37 9.49
C GLY A 224 2.67 -4.03 9.64
N ALA A 225 2.20 -4.20 10.88
CA ALA A 225 0.91 -4.79 11.18
C ALA A 225 -0.25 -3.94 10.63
N GLY A 226 -0.25 -2.63 10.87
CA GLY A 226 -1.30 -1.76 10.39
C GLY A 226 -1.35 -1.67 8.87
N ALA A 227 -0.21 -1.63 8.17
CA ALA A 227 -0.20 -1.66 6.70
C ALA A 227 -0.86 -2.94 6.15
N ARG A 228 -0.61 -4.10 6.77
CA ARG A 228 -1.28 -5.37 6.40
C ARG A 228 -2.77 -5.34 6.69
N LEU A 229 -3.19 -4.74 7.81
CA LEU A 229 -4.60 -4.65 8.20
C LEU A 229 -5.40 -3.66 7.36
N VAL A 230 -4.77 -2.62 6.80
CA VAL A 230 -5.40 -1.77 5.78
C VAL A 230 -5.68 -2.57 4.51
N GLY A 231 -4.73 -3.42 4.08
CA GLY A 231 -4.91 -4.29 2.90
C GLY A 231 -5.86 -5.47 3.12
N ASN A 232 -5.94 -5.99 4.35
CA ASN A 232 -6.82 -7.08 4.76
C ASN A 232 -7.31 -6.89 6.20
N GLY A 233 -8.44 -6.19 6.33
CA GLY A 233 -9.08 -5.89 7.62
C GLY A 233 -10.01 -6.98 8.15
N SER A 234 -9.89 -8.23 7.68
CA SER A 234 -10.71 -9.33 8.20
C SER A 234 -10.43 -9.57 9.68
N LYS A 235 -11.46 -10.03 10.43
CA LYS A 235 -11.34 -10.33 11.86
C LYS A 235 -10.19 -11.31 12.14
N ALA A 236 -10.06 -12.35 11.34
CA ALA A 236 -8.98 -13.34 11.46
C ALA A 236 -7.58 -12.74 11.23
N SER A 237 -7.45 -11.78 10.31
CA SER A 237 -6.20 -11.04 10.07
C SER A 237 -5.85 -10.17 11.29
N ALA A 238 -6.82 -9.41 11.80
CA ALA A 238 -6.65 -8.61 13.02
C ALA A 238 -6.23 -9.46 14.23
N GLU A 239 -6.91 -10.59 14.47
CA GLU A 239 -6.55 -11.51 15.54
C GLU A 239 -5.13 -12.10 15.37
N LYS A 240 -4.72 -12.38 14.14
CA LYS A 240 -3.36 -12.87 13.86
C LYS A 240 -2.31 -11.81 14.19
N GLU A 241 -2.49 -10.57 13.73
CA GLU A 241 -1.56 -9.48 14.02
C GLU A 241 -1.46 -9.19 15.51
N LEU A 242 -2.61 -9.16 16.21
CA LEU A 242 -2.64 -8.96 17.66
C LEU A 242 -1.91 -10.06 18.42
N ARG A 243 -2.05 -11.33 18.02
CA ARG A 243 -1.29 -12.44 18.64
C ARG A 243 0.22 -12.29 18.48
N MET A 244 0.70 -11.85 17.31
CA MET A 244 2.13 -11.64 17.09
C MET A 244 2.66 -10.49 17.95
N ILE A 245 1.88 -9.42 18.08
CA ILE A 245 2.21 -8.27 18.93
C ILE A 245 2.21 -8.66 20.41
N ASP A 246 1.21 -9.41 20.86
CA ASP A 246 1.15 -9.87 22.25
C ASP A 246 2.35 -10.77 22.58
N ALA A 247 2.70 -11.72 21.70
CA ALA A 247 3.88 -12.57 21.88
C ALA A 247 5.19 -11.76 21.88
N PHE A 248 5.29 -10.71 21.06
CA PHE A 248 6.43 -9.79 21.11
C PHE A 248 6.50 -9.07 22.46
N VAL A 249 5.39 -8.51 22.95
CA VAL A 249 5.34 -7.84 24.25
C VAL A 249 5.66 -8.79 25.39
N ASP A 250 5.19 -10.04 25.33
CA ASP A 250 5.53 -11.08 26.30
C ASP A 250 7.05 -11.33 26.36
N SER A 251 7.73 -11.30 25.20
CA SER A 251 9.19 -11.49 25.12
C SER A 251 10.04 -10.34 25.68
N LEU A 252 9.40 -9.19 25.95
CA LEU A 252 10.05 -8.04 26.60
C LEU A 252 10.07 -8.18 28.11
N GLY A 253 9.21 -9.02 28.68
CA GLY A 253 9.12 -9.27 30.11
C GLY A 253 10.39 -9.86 30.70
N THR A 254 10.61 -9.54 31.96
CA THR A 254 11.62 -10.13 32.87
C THR A 254 11.18 -11.47 33.42
#